data_AF-K0SNA5-F1
#
_entry.id   AF-K0SNA5-F1
#
_cell.length_a   1.000
_cell.length_b   1.000
_cell.length_c   1.000
_cell.angle_alpha   90.00
_cell.angle_beta   90.00
_cell.angle_gamma   90.00
#
_symmetry.space_group_name_H-M   'P 1'
#
loop_
_entity.id
_entity.type
_entity.pdbx_description
1 polymer ?
#
loop_
_entity_poly.entity_id
_entity_poly.type
_entity_poly.pdbx_seq_one_letter_code
_entity_poly.pdbx_strand_id
1 'polypeptide(L)'
;MGGTATDDNANDANDLSPYELARLRRIQRNEARLQSLGLLKPKADRTKAARVTAPKKSKRESRGPSAPTRSSKRLRALKDQPTNADAPPPAGEVNNDGTAEEEDPPSEVDYNRMPQDPEQLDDHEFQVYVALRKWRLRRKNELEIEPYKICQNRTLCELIRKRRQDVNFAHQENNSSQGEMETVKQDLLSVWGLGPTKVSSGGYAWEMLEVLDTDESCKHLDQSRSILESDGKE
;
A
#
# COMPACT_ATOMS: atom_id res chain seq x y z
N MET A 1 -4.02 -61.62 25.74
CA MET A 1 -4.59 -60.97 24.54
C MET A 1 -4.17 -59.51 24.56
N GLY A 2 -3.10 -59.16 23.86
CA GLY A 2 -2.58 -57.79 23.78
C GLY A 2 -2.48 -57.40 22.32
N GLY A 3 -3.24 -56.38 21.91
CA GLY A 3 -3.33 -55.92 20.54
C GLY A 3 -2.10 -55.13 20.11
N THR A 4 -1.59 -55.44 18.92
CA THR A 4 -0.59 -54.67 18.20
C THR A 4 -1.29 -53.58 17.41
N ALA A 5 -1.10 -52.32 17.81
CA ALA A 5 -1.47 -51.16 16.99
C ALA A 5 -0.36 -50.96 15.96
N THR A 6 -0.63 -51.31 14.71
CA THR A 6 0.21 -51.03 13.55
C THR A 6 0.04 -49.59 13.11
N ASP A 7 1.18 -48.99 12.74
CA ASP A 7 1.36 -47.66 12.18
C ASP A 7 0.45 -47.37 10.97
N ASP A 8 -0.47 -46.42 11.13
CA ASP A 8 -1.17 -45.74 10.05
C ASP A 8 -0.70 -44.28 10.01
N ASN A 9 0.46 -43.99 9.41
CA ASN A 9 0.84 -42.59 9.14
C ASN A 9 1.87 -42.41 8.00
N ALA A 10 1.75 -43.18 6.92
CA ALA A 10 2.70 -43.12 5.80
C ALA A 10 2.09 -42.68 4.45
N ASN A 11 0.78 -42.35 4.37
CA ASN A 11 0.10 -42.14 3.09
C ASN A 11 -0.36 -40.71 2.76
N ASP A 12 -0.23 -39.73 3.68
CA ASP A 12 -0.71 -38.34 3.44
C ASP A 12 0.32 -37.41 2.77
N ALA A 13 1.49 -37.92 2.36
CA ALA A 13 2.58 -37.09 1.83
C ALA A 13 2.43 -36.73 0.33
N ASN A 14 1.51 -37.37 -0.40
CA ASN A 14 1.47 -37.28 -1.87
C ASN A 14 0.35 -36.41 -2.46
N ASP A 15 -0.61 -35.92 -1.67
CA ASP A 15 -1.75 -35.12 -2.18
C ASP A 15 -1.67 -33.64 -1.78
N LEU A 16 -0.47 -33.08 -1.68
CA LEU A 16 -0.30 -31.64 -1.43
C LEU A 16 -0.59 -30.84 -2.70
N SER A 17 -1.49 -29.86 -2.59
CA SER A 17 -1.81 -28.90 -3.66
C SER A 17 -0.53 -28.19 -4.15
N PRO A 18 -0.44 -27.79 -5.44
CA PRO A 18 0.68 -26.99 -5.95
C PRO A 18 1.00 -25.76 -5.09
N TYR A 19 -0.04 -25.15 -4.49
CA TYR A 19 0.11 -24.05 -3.56
C TYR A 19 0.80 -24.46 -2.25
N GLU A 20 0.43 -25.61 -1.68
CA GLU A 20 0.97 -26.10 -0.41
C GLU A 20 2.45 -26.49 -0.56
N LEU A 21 2.82 -27.11 -1.68
CA LEU A 21 4.22 -27.37 -2.02
C LEU A 21 5.03 -26.07 -2.13
N ALA A 22 4.49 -25.05 -2.80
CA ALA A 22 5.14 -23.74 -2.90
C ALA A 22 5.28 -23.06 -1.52
N ARG A 23 4.25 -23.20 -0.66
CA ARG A 23 4.26 -22.69 0.70
C ARG A 23 5.30 -23.39 1.58
N LEU A 24 5.39 -24.72 1.52
CA LEU A 24 6.38 -25.50 2.27
C LEU A 24 7.82 -25.16 1.85
N ARG A 25 8.07 -25.01 0.54
CA ARG A 25 9.38 -24.56 0.03
C ARG A 25 9.77 -23.17 0.56
N ARG A 26 8.80 -22.25 0.67
CA ARG A 26 9.04 -20.92 1.27
C ARG A 26 9.34 -21.02 2.77
N ILE A 27 8.59 -21.85 3.50
CA ILE A 27 8.84 -22.09 4.93
C ILE A 27 10.25 -22.65 5.12
N GLN A 28 10.64 -23.67 4.37
CA GLN A 28 11.96 -24.30 4.46
C GLN A 28 13.10 -23.31 4.16
N ARG A 29 12.96 -22.48 3.12
CA ARG A 29 13.95 -21.43 2.80
C ARG A 29 14.09 -20.42 3.93
N ASN A 30 12.97 -19.99 4.52
CA ASN A 30 12.97 -19.05 5.63
C ASN A 30 13.58 -19.66 6.88
N GLU A 31 13.29 -20.93 7.18
CA GLU A 31 13.91 -21.66 8.29
C GLU A 31 15.43 -21.76 8.11
N ALA A 32 15.92 -22.10 6.92
CA ALA A 32 17.36 -22.13 6.63
C ALA A 32 18.02 -20.76 6.83
N ARG A 33 17.38 -19.67 6.37
CA ARG A 33 17.87 -18.30 6.56
C ARG A 33 17.88 -17.90 8.04
N LEU A 34 16.86 -18.30 8.80
CA LEU A 34 16.78 -18.05 10.25
C LEU A 34 17.82 -18.88 11.02
N GLN A 35 18.14 -20.09 10.57
CA GLN A 35 19.22 -20.92 11.12
C GLN A 35 20.59 -20.29 10.84
N SER A 36 20.86 -19.85 9.61
CA SER A 36 22.15 -19.20 9.27
C SER A 36 22.38 -17.91 10.04
N LEU A 37 21.30 -17.21 10.41
CA LEU A 37 21.35 -15.99 11.23
C LEU A 37 21.40 -16.29 12.74
N GLY A 38 21.37 -17.54 13.17
CA GLY A 38 21.37 -17.93 14.58
C GLY A 38 20.08 -17.57 15.35
N LEU A 39 18.99 -17.27 14.64
CA LEU A 39 17.70 -16.87 15.22
C LEU A 39 16.82 -18.07 15.60
N LEU A 40 17.11 -19.25 15.03
CA LEU A 40 16.50 -20.52 15.43
C LEU A 40 17.42 -21.24 16.43
N LYS A 41 17.02 -21.24 17.71
CA LYS A 41 17.63 -22.11 18.71
C LYS A 41 17.05 -23.53 18.54
N PRO A 42 17.86 -24.60 18.63
CA PRO A 42 17.33 -25.95 18.68
C PRO A 42 16.34 -26.04 19.84
N LYS A 43 15.14 -26.58 19.59
CA LYS A 43 14.18 -26.89 20.64
C LYS A 43 14.82 -27.93 21.55
N ALA A 44 15.41 -27.49 22.66
CA ALA A 44 15.87 -28.40 23.68
C ALA A 44 14.65 -29.15 24.24
N ASP A 45 14.69 -30.49 24.12
CA ASP A 45 13.74 -31.36 24.79
C ASP A 45 13.77 -31.08 26.28
N ARG A 46 12.66 -30.56 26.81
CA ARG A 46 12.52 -30.30 28.24
C ARG A 46 12.29 -31.64 28.95
N THR A 47 13.37 -32.34 29.28
CA THR A 47 13.34 -33.37 30.31
C THR A 47 13.01 -32.71 31.65
N LYS A 48 11.91 -33.17 32.26
CA LYS A 48 11.39 -32.71 33.54
C LYS A 48 12.41 -32.96 34.66
N ALA A 49 12.91 -31.90 35.30
CA ALA A 49 13.64 -32.00 36.57
C ALA A 49 12.88 -31.28 37.68
N ALA A 50 12.84 -31.92 38.85
CA ALA A 50 11.96 -31.62 39.96
C ALA A 50 12.43 -30.45 40.86
N ARG A 51 11.46 -29.57 41.14
CA ARG A 51 11.15 -28.79 42.36
C ARG A 51 12.21 -28.67 43.49
N VAL A 52 12.58 -27.42 43.81
CA VAL A 52 12.78 -26.95 45.20
C VAL A 52 12.13 -25.56 45.35
N THR A 53 11.38 -25.39 46.44
CA THR A 53 10.47 -24.28 46.74
C THR A 53 11.08 -23.24 47.69
N ALA A 54 10.81 -21.95 47.46
CA ALA A 54 10.86 -20.89 48.48
C ALA A 54 9.85 -19.76 48.16
N PRO A 55 9.36 -18.99 49.16
CA PRO A 55 7.98 -18.47 49.13
C PRO A 55 7.82 -16.95 48.91
N LYS A 56 6.63 -16.61 48.39
CA LYS A 56 5.82 -15.39 48.52
C LYS A 56 6.38 -14.05 48.04
N LYS A 57 5.73 -13.49 47.00
CA LYS A 57 5.16 -12.13 47.01
C LYS A 57 3.91 -12.07 46.11
N SER A 58 3.01 -11.18 46.48
CA SER A 58 1.58 -11.11 46.18
C SER A 58 1.20 -11.02 44.68
N LYS A 59 0.09 -11.69 44.39
CA LYS A 59 -0.65 -11.81 43.13
C LYS A 59 -1.00 -10.44 42.52
N ARG A 60 -0.26 -10.03 41.47
CA ARG A 60 -0.76 -9.07 40.48
C ARG A 60 -1.23 -9.89 39.29
N GLU A 61 -2.53 -9.88 39.03
CA GLU A 61 -3.14 -10.60 37.92
C GLU A 61 -2.46 -10.24 36.60
N SER A 62 -1.74 -11.20 36.02
CA SER A 62 -1.24 -11.12 34.67
C SER A 62 -2.42 -11.22 33.73
N ARG A 63 -2.84 -10.09 33.14
CA ARG A 63 -3.65 -10.11 31.93
C ARG A 63 -2.89 -10.95 30.89
N GLY A 64 -3.50 -12.05 30.46
CA GLY A 64 -2.95 -12.90 29.41
C GLY A 64 -2.73 -12.13 28.10
N PRO A 65 -2.09 -12.74 27.09
CA PRO A 65 -1.91 -12.11 25.78
C PRO A 65 -3.29 -11.74 25.23
N SER A 66 -3.60 -10.44 25.23
CA SER A 66 -4.78 -9.92 24.56
C SER A 66 -4.60 -10.17 23.07
N ALA A 67 -5.51 -10.95 22.48
CA ALA A 67 -5.63 -11.00 21.03
C ALA A 67 -5.77 -9.56 20.49
N PRO A 68 -5.20 -9.25 19.32
CA PRO A 68 -5.31 -7.92 18.73
C PRO A 68 -6.78 -7.63 18.41
N THR A 69 -7.41 -6.79 19.23
CA THR A 69 -8.78 -6.35 19.01
C THR A 69 -8.79 -5.33 17.88
N ARG A 70 -9.00 -5.82 16.65
CA ARG A 70 -9.25 -5.00 15.46
C ARG A 70 -10.63 -4.32 15.61
N SER A 71 -10.66 -3.17 16.29
CA SER A 71 -11.84 -2.31 16.36
C SER A 71 -12.00 -1.56 15.03
N SER A 72 -12.66 -2.16 14.05
CA SER A 72 -13.06 -1.46 12.82
C SER A 72 -14.20 -0.48 13.11
N LYS A 73 -14.00 0.79 12.78
CA LYS A 73 -14.98 1.90 12.94
C LYS A 73 -16.35 1.59 12.29
N ARG A 74 -16.37 0.76 11.23
CA ARG A 74 -17.59 0.34 10.51
C ARG A 74 -18.55 -0.57 11.30
N LEU A 75 -18.07 -1.34 12.28
CA LEU A 75 -18.93 -2.26 13.05
C LEU A 75 -19.59 -1.60 14.27
N ARG A 76 -19.19 -0.38 14.66
CA ARG A 76 -19.84 0.36 15.75
C ARG A 76 -21.16 1.01 15.32
N ALA A 77 -21.29 1.41 14.06
CA ALA A 77 -22.51 2.02 13.53
C ALA A 77 -23.71 1.04 13.47
N LEU A 78 -23.49 -0.27 13.63
CA LEU A 78 -24.56 -1.29 13.61
C LEU A 78 -25.03 -1.72 15.00
N LYS A 79 -24.40 -1.24 16.09
CA LYS A 79 -24.69 -1.69 17.46
C LYS A 79 -25.50 -0.70 18.30
N ASP A 80 -25.75 0.50 17.79
CA ASP A 80 -26.56 1.53 18.43
C ASP A 80 -28.00 1.63 17.86
N GLN A 81 -28.59 0.49 17.45
CA GLN A 81 -30.04 0.44 17.26
C GLN A 81 -30.72 0.04 18.58
N PRO A 82 -31.49 0.93 19.23
CA PRO A 82 -32.40 0.52 20.28
C PRO A 82 -33.54 -0.29 19.67
N THR A 83 -33.61 -1.58 20.00
CA THR A 83 -34.79 -2.41 19.78
C THR A 83 -35.89 -1.95 20.73
N ASN A 84 -36.80 -1.10 20.27
CA ASN A 84 -38.12 -0.96 20.87
C ASN A 84 -39.15 -1.45 19.85
N ALA A 85 -39.62 -2.67 20.11
CA ALA A 85 -40.89 -3.13 19.58
C ALA A 85 -42.03 -2.44 20.35
N ASP A 86 -43.15 -2.28 19.64
CA ASP A 86 -44.51 -2.05 20.13
C ASP A 86 -45.07 -0.60 20.01
N ALA A 87 -45.56 -0.26 18.81
CA ALA A 87 -46.72 0.62 18.58
C ALA A 87 -47.18 0.57 17.09
N PRO A 88 -48.49 0.56 16.78
CA PRO A 88 -49.06 0.42 15.42
C PRO A 88 -49.09 1.75 14.63
N PRO A 89 -49.31 1.72 13.29
CA PRO A 89 -48.96 2.82 12.40
C PRO A 89 -50.08 3.87 12.26
N PRO A 90 -49.76 5.15 12.07
CA PRO A 90 -50.65 6.06 11.36
C PRO A 90 -50.32 6.07 9.88
N ALA A 91 -51.37 5.81 9.08
CA ALA A 91 -51.39 6.04 7.65
C ALA A 91 -51.05 7.49 7.32
N GLY A 92 -50.18 7.70 6.34
CA GLY A 92 -49.78 9.02 5.88
C GLY A 92 -48.85 8.95 4.69
N GLU A 93 -49.47 9.01 3.50
CA GLU A 93 -48.94 9.58 2.26
C GLU A 93 -47.57 9.09 1.76
N VAL A 94 -47.65 8.10 0.87
CA VAL A 94 -46.68 7.86 -0.20
C VAL A 94 -46.65 9.10 -1.10
N ASN A 95 -45.63 9.92 -0.92
CA ASN A 95 -45.09 10.82 -1.95
C ASN A 95 -43.60 10.96 -1.67
N ASN A 96 -42.83 10.02 -2.21
CA ASN A 96 -41.40 10.24 -2.43
C ASN A 96 -41.05 9.54 -3.75
N ASP A 97 -41.31 10.26 -4.84
CA ASP A 97 -40.62 10.07 -6.10
C ASP A 97 -39.16 10.41 -5.86
N GLY A 98 -38.46 9.42 -5.28
CA GLY A 98 -37.03 9.45 -5.09
C GLY A 98 -36.37 9.22 -6.43
N THR A 99 -36.40 10.23 -7.29
CA THR A 99 -35.34 10.44 -8.27
C THR A 99 -34.08 10.62 -7.45
N ALA A 100 -33.39 9.52 -7.17
CA ALA A 100 -31.99 9.56 -6.86
C ALA A 100 -31.33 10.09 -8.14
N GLU A 101 -31.25 11.41 -8.23
CA GLU A 101 -30.21 12.05 -9.01
C GLU A 101 -28.92 11.52 -8.38
N GLU A 102 -28.36 10.47 -8.97
CA GLU A 102 -26.93 10.32 -9.07
C GLU A 102 -26.45 11.63 -9.71
N GLU A 103 -26.29 12.66 -8.89
CA GLU A 103 -25.40 13.77 -9.21
C GLU A 103 -24.04 13.09 -9.36
N ASP A 104 -23.74 12.69 -10.61
CA ASP A 104 -22.39 12.37 -11.02
C ASP A 104 -21.51 13.48 -10.44
N PRO A 105 -20.54 13.16 -9.56
CA PRO A 105 -19.65 14.18 -9.05
C PRO A 105 -19.04 14.86 -10.28
N PRO A 106 -18.99 16.21 -10.31
CA PRO A 106 -18.52 16.92 -11.49
C PRO A 106 -17.20 16.30 -11.90
N SER A 107 -17.20 15.63 -13.05
CA SER A 107 -16.08 14.89 -13.63
C SER A 107 -14.95 15.83 -14.07
N GLU A 108 -15.03 17.09 -13.67
CA GLU A 108 -14.11 18.16 -13.99
C GLU A 108 -12.98 18.15 -12.96
N VAL A 109 -11.81 17.72 -13.42
CA VAL A 109 -10.58 17.70 -12.62
C VAL A 109 -10.16 19.15 -12.35
N ASP A 110 -10.04 19.52 -11.08
CA ASP A 110 -9.50 20.83 -10.70
C ASP A 110 -7.98 20.87 -10.90
N TYR A 111 -7.54 21.57 -11.95
CA TYR A 111 -6.12 21.75 -12.28
C TYR A 111 -5.44 22.89 -11.50
N ASN A 112 -6.20 23.77 -10.86
CA ASN A 112 -5.64 24.88 -10.05
C ASN A 112 -5.16 24.40 -8.69
N ARG A 113 -5.68 23.26 -8.22
CA ARG A 113 -5.28 22.63 -6.97
C ARG A 113 -4.32 21.46 -7.22
N MET A 114 -3.29 21.34 -6.37
CA MET A 114 -2.37 20.21 -6.44
C MET A 114 -3.05 18.92 -5.93
N PRO A 115 -2.99 17.81 -6.68
CA PRO A 115 -3.65 16.57 -6.30
C PRO A 115 -2.99 15.95 -5.07
N GLN A 116 -3.83 15.52 -4.13
CA GLN A 116 -3.40 14.79 -2.92
C GLN A 116 -3.53 13.28 -3.10
N ASP A 117 -4.51 12.85 -3.90
CA ASP A 117 -4.85 11.46 -4.13
C ASP A 117 -5.01 11.16 -5.63
N PRO A 118 -4.85 9.88 -6.05
CA PRO A 118 -4.91 9.51 -7.47
C PRO A 118 -6.27 9.73 -8.13
N GLU A 119 -7.35 9.84 -7.35
CA GLU A 119 -8.71 10.11 -7.82
C GLU A 119 -8.88 11.56 -8.31
N GLN A 120 -7.92 12.43 -8.02
CA GLN A 120 -7.89 13.84 -8.46
C GLN A 120 -7.02 14.04 -9.72
N LEU A 121 -6.53 12.96 -10.30
CA LEU A 121 -5.82 12.94 -11.57
C LEU A 121 -6.83 12.67 -12.69
N ASP A 122 -6.60 13.26 -13.86
CA ASP A 122 -7.33 12.85 -15.05
C ASP A 122 -6.92 11.42 -15.50
N ASP A 123 -7.67 10.86 -16.46
CA ASP A 123 -7.44 9.49 -16.93
C ASP A 123 -6.03 9.24 -17.47
N HIS A 124 -5.42 10.25 -18.12
CA HIS A 124 -4.09 10.13 -18.70
C HIS A 124 -2.99 10.32 -17.64
N GLU A 125 -3.13 11.31 -16.77
CA GLU A 125 -2.29 11.46 -15.58
C GLU A 125 -2.32 10.20 -14.71
N PHE A 126 -3.48 9.54 -14.60
CA PHE A 126 -3.63 8.30 -13.87
C PHE A 126 -2.85 7.14 -14.52
N GLN A 127 -2.74 7.07 -15.85
CA GLN A 127 -1.87 6.07 -16.50
C GLN A 127 -0.41 6.26 -16.12
N VAL A 128 0.07 7.51 -16.08
CA VAL A 128 1.43 7.83 -15.62
C VAL A 128 1.61 7.45 -14.15
N TYR A 129 0.59 7.69 -13.32
CA TYR A 129 0.58 7.24 -11.92
C TYR A 129 0.70 5.72 -11.79
N VAL A 130 0.01 4.95 -12.65
CA VAL A 130 0.11 3.48 -12.67
C VAL A 130 1.55 3.04 -12.99
N ALA A 131 2.20 3.67 -13.97
CA ALA A 131 3.60 3.40 -14.32
C ALA A 131 4.56 3.67 -13.14
N LEU A 132 4.46 4.85 -12.53
CA LEU A 132 5.24 5.22 -11.34
C LEU A 132 4.96 4.30 -10.14
N ARG A 133 3.69 3.93 -9.92
CA ARG A 133 3.30 2.98 -8.87
C ARG A 133 3.93 1.61 -9.11
N LYS A 134 3.93 1.12 -10.36
CA LYS A 134 4.57 -0.14 -10.75
C LYS A 134 6.08 -0.10 -10.50
N TRP A 135 6.75 0.98 -10.88
CA TRP A 135 8.16 1.20 -10.57
C TRP A 135 8.42 1.17 -9.05
N ARG A 136 7.64 1.93 -8.26
CA ARG A 136 7.79 1.98 -6.79
C ARG A 136 7.59 0.61 -6.15
N LEU A 137 6.63 -0.18 -6.65
CA LEU A 137 6.39 -1.54 -6.18
C LEU A 137 7.53 -2.50 -6.54
N ARG A 138 8.23 -2.27 -7.65
CA ARG A 138 9.46 -3.02 -7.98
C ARG A 138 10.58 -2.64 -7.02
N ARG A 139 10.86 -1.34 -6.89
CA ARG A 139 11.93 -0.80 -6.06
C ARG A 139 11.78 -1.15 -4.58
N LYS A 140 10.56 -1.15 -4.04
CA LYS A 140 10.31 -1.58 -2.65
C LYS A 140 10.69 -3.05 -2.41
N ASN A 141 10.51 -3.92 -3.41
CA ASN A 141 10.77 -5.35 -3.27
C ASN A 141 12.28 -5.61 -3.33
N GLU A 142 13.00 -4.85 -4.16
CA GLU A 142 14.46 -4.91 -4.26
C GLU A 142 15.14 -4.45 -2.97
N LEU A 143 14.61 -3.39 -2.35
CA LEU A 143 15.17 -2.80 -1.14
C LEU A 143 14.62 -3.40 0.16
N GLU A 144 13.61 -4.29 0.07
CA GLU A 144 12.90 -4.85 1.23
C GLU A 144 12.33 -3.79 2.19
N ILE A 145 11.87 -2.64 1.68
CA ILE A 145 11.26 -1.53 2.47
C ILE A 145 9.79 -1.31 2.12
N GLU A 146 9.05 -0.57 2.95
CA GLU A 146 7.68 -0.19 2.60
C GLU A 146 7.65 0.89 1.50
N PRO A 147 6.67 0.86 0.58
CA PRO A 147 6.66 1.76 -0.58
C PRO A 147 6.56 3.25 -0.21
N TYR A 148 5.87 3.59 0.89
CA TYR A 148 5.75 4.97 1.35
C TYR A 148 7.07 5.56 1.87
N LYS A 149 8.06 4.72 2.21
CA LYS A 149 9.42 5.16 2.58
C LYS A 149 10.22 5.64 1.36
N ILE A 150 9.92 5.10 0.17
CA ILE A 150 10.45 5.60 -1.11
C ILE A 150 9.80 6.95 -1.40
N CYS A 151 8.48 6.97 -1.59
CA CYS A 151 7.69 8.19 -1.77
C CYS A 151 6.22 7.93 -1.45
N GLN A 152 5.52 8.97 -0.99
CA GLN A 152 4.08 8.89 -0.70
C GLN A 152 3.25 9.01 -1.99
N ASN A 153 1.97 8.61 -1.95
CA ASN A 153 1.09 8.73 -3.12
C ASN A 153 0.95 10.18 -3.58
N ARG A 154 0.77 11.10 -2.64
CA ARG A 154 0.74 12.53 -2.90
C ARG A 154 1.96 13.02 -3.68
N THR A 155 3.16 12.56 -3.32
CA THR A 155 4.40 12.91 -4.03
C THR A 155 4.35 12.50 -5.50
N LEU A 156 3.81 11.32 -5.81
CA LEU A 156 3.66 10.86 -7.20
C LEU A 156 2.64 11.73 -7.96
N CYS A 157 1.49 12.02 -7.35
CA CYS A 157 0.44 12.82 -7.99
C CYS A 157 0.94 14.25 -8.28
N GLU A 158 1.60 14.86 -7.30
CA GLU A 158 2.16 16.21 -7.44
C GLU A 158 3.27 16.26 -8.50
N LEU A 159 4.14 15.25 -8.55
CA LEU A 159 5.19 15.17 -9.57
C LEU A 159 4.61 15.11 -10.98
N ILE A 160 3.58 14.28 -11.19
CA ILE A 160 2.87 14.14 -12.48
C ILE A 160 2.23 15.48 -12.88
N ARG A 161 1.46 16.09 -11.97
CA ARG A 161 0.76 17.35 -12.24
C ARG A 161 1.73 18.49 -12.55
N LYS A 162 2.86 18.58 -11.85
CA LYS A 162 3.89 19.60 -12.16
C LYS A 162 4.50 19.39 -13.53
N ARG A 163 4.85 18.15 -13.89
CA ARG A 163 5.37 17.84 -15.23
C ARG A 163 4.35 18.06 -16.33
N ARG A 164 3.07 17.86 -16.05
CA ARG A 164 1.98 18.23 -16.96
C ARG A 164 1.90 19.75 -17.14
N GLN A 165 1.91 20.51 -16.04
CA GLN A 165 1.80 21.97 -16.07
C GLN A 165 2.98 22.65 -16.77
N ASP A 166 4.19 22.12 -16.58
CA ASP A 166 5.40 22.63 -17.21
C ASP A 166 6.17 21.48 -17.88
N VAL A 167 6.29 21.58 -19.21
CA VAL A 167 6.96 20.58 -20.06
C VAL A 167 8.44 20.46 -19.71
N ASN A 168 9.06 21.58 -19.30
CA ASN A 168 10.48 21.65 -19.00
C ASN A 168 10.79 21.31 -17.54
N PHE A 169 9.76 21.15 -16.70
CA PHE A 169 9.91 20.86 -15.28
C PHE A 169 10.74 19.60 -15.06
N ALA A 170 11.88 19.73 -14.40
CA ALA A 170 12.79 18.61 -14.13
C ALA A 170 13.14 17.77 -15.39
N HIS A 171 13.20 18.39 -16.58
CA HIS A 171 13.59 17.71 -17.80
C HIS A 171 15.10 17.43 -17.79
N GLN A 172 15.50 16.20 -18.07
CA GLN A 172 16.90 15.80 -18.10
C GLN A 172 17.32 15.56 -19.55
N GLU A 173 18.27 16.36 -20.05
CA GLU A 173 18.92 16.08 -21.32
C GLU A 173 20.14 15.18 -21.10
N ASN A 174 20.42 14.30 -22.07
CA ASN A 174 21.50 13.32 -21.98
C ASN A 174 22.91 13.93 -21.85
N ASN A 175 23.07 15.22 -22.17
CA ASN A 175 24.33 15.97 -22.09
C ASN A 175 24.24 17.19 -21.16
N SER A 176 23.39 17.12 -20.13
CA SER A 176 23.12 18.29 -19.30
C SER A 176 24.38 18.84 -18.61
N SER A 177 24.50 20.17 -18.65
CA SER A 177 25.54 20.90 -17.92
C SER A 177 25.31 20.80 -16.40
N GLN A 178 26.36 21.05 -15.60
CA GLN A 178 26.23 21.06 -14.13
C GLN A 178 25.18 22.07 -13.63
N GLY A 179 24.98 23.17 -14.36
CA GLY A 179 23.97 24.18 -14.04
C GLY A 179 22.53 23.68 -14.24
N GLU A 180 22.27 22.97 -15.35
CA GLU A 180 20.97 22.34 -15.60
C GLU A 180 20.65 21.26 -14.56
N MET A 181 21.65 20.45 -14.20
CA MET A 181 21.45 19.42 -13.17
C MET A 181 21.02 20.03 -11.83
N GLU A 182 21.54 21.21 -11.49
CA GLU A 182 21.12 21.92 -10.27
C GLU A 182 19.70 22.47 -10.41
N THR A 183 19.31 22.94 -11.59
CA THR A 183 17.93 23.40 -11.86
C THR A 183 16.93 22.25 -11.69
N VAL A 184 17.23 21.08 -12.29
CA VAL A 184 16.41 19.86 -12.12
C VAL A 184 16.29 19.47 -10.65
N LYS A 185 17.38 19.58 -9.87
CA LYS A 185 17.31 19.32 -8.42
C LYS A 185 16.41 20.30 -7.70
N GLN A 186 16.47 21.60 -8.02
CA GLN A 186 15.60 22.60 -7.41
C GLN A 186 14.12 22.33 -7.74
N ASP A 187 13.83 21.98 -8.99
CA ASP A 187 12.49 21.56 -9.42
C ASP A 187 11.99 20.37 -8.62
N LEU A 188 12.82 19.32 -8.48
CA LEU A 188 12.48 18.14 -7.70
C LEU A 188 12.30 18.44 -6.20
N LEU A 189 13.12 19.32 -5.62
CA LEU A 189 12.99 19.75 -4.22
C LEU A 189 11.71 20.56 -3.97
N SER A 190 11.15 21.18 -5.01
CA SER A 190 9.86 21.86 -4.93
C SER A 190 8.67 20.90 -4.82
N VAL A 191 8.87 19.60 -5.06
CA VAL A 191 7.83 18.56 -4.97
C VAL A 191 7.67 18.11 -3.52
N TRP A 192 6.44 18.09 -3.03
CA TRP A 192 6.16 17.65 -1.69
C TRP A 192 6.65 16.22 -1.39
N GLY A 193 7.42 16.08 -0.31
CA GLY A 193 7.93 14.77 0.16
C GLY A 193 9.21 14.29 -0.53
N LEU A 194 9.78 15.08 -1.44
CA LEU A 194 11.14 14.93 -1.94
C LEU A 194 12.10 15.80 -1.13
N GLY A 195 13.02 15.14 -0.42
CA GLY A 195 14.08 15.79 0.33
C GLY A 195 15.42 15.68 -0.39
N PRO A 196 16.46 16.39 0.09
CA PRO A 196 17.79 16.39 -0.52
C PRO A 196 18.39 15.00 -0.74
N THR A 197 18.11 14.05 0.15
CA THR A 197 18.60 12.67 0.05
C THR A 197 17.96 11.86 -1.08
N LYS A 198 16.75 12.23 -1.53
CA LYS A 198 16.08 11.56 -2.65
C LYS A 198 16.44 12.20 -4.00
N VAL A 199 16.84 13.47 -3.95
CA VAL A 199 17.17 14.32 -5.11
C VAL A 199 18.68 14.34 -5.40
N SER A 200 19.51 13.86 -4.48
CA SER A 200 20.93 13.61 -4.74
C SER A 200 21.13 12.71 -5.94
N SER A 201 22.27 12.84 -6.63
CA SER A 201 22.60 12.04 -7.82
C SER A 201 22.40 10.54 -7.56
N GLY A 202 21.64 9.88 -8.44
CA GLY A 202 21.30 8.46 -8.30
C GLY A 202 20.23 8.15 -7.21
N GLY A 203 19.60 9.18 -6.65
CA GLY A 203 18.46 9.02 -5.76
C GLY A 203 17.18 8.67 -6.50
N TYR A 204 16.15 8.25 -5.75
CA TYR A 204 14.86 7.82 -6.30
C TYR A 204 14.17 8.86 -7.18
N ALA A 205 14.43 10.16 -6.97
CA ALA A 205 13.83 11.20 -7.78
C ALA A 205 14.26 11.11 -9.25
N TRP A 206 15.54 10.79 -9.51
CA TRP A 206 16.08 10.61 -10.86
C TRP A 206 15.48 9.39 -11.55
N GLU A 207 15.35 8.28 -10.82
CA GLU A 207 14.71 7.09 -11.37
C GLU A 207 13.22 7.30 -11.68
N MET A 208 12.53 8.17 -10.94
CA MET A 208 11.15 8.54 -11.26
C MET A 208 11.10 9.40 -12.52
N LEU A 209 12.09 10.27 -12.76
CA LEU A 209 12.19 11.01 -14.01
C LEU A 209 12.40 10.07 -15.20
N GLU A 210 13.23 9.03 -15.07
CA GLU A 210 13.39 8.02 -16.12
C GLU A 210 12.05 7.34 -16.49
N VAL A 211 11.16 7.12 -15.51
CA VAL A 211 9.80 6.58 -15.78
C VAL A 211 8.90 7.61 -16.45
N LEU A 212 9.02 8.88 -16.07
CA LEU A 212 8.26 9.99 -16.67
C LEU A 212 8.72 10.30 -18.10
N ASP A 213 10.00 10.12 -18.39
CA ASP A 213 10.61 10.37 -19.70
C ASP A 213 10.41 9.21 -20.68
N THR A 214 9.70 8.15 -20.28
CA THR A 214 9.29 7.09 -21.22
C THR A 214 8.30 7.63 -22.25
N ASP A 215 8.40 7.16 -23.50
CA ASP A 215 7.53 7.58 -24.59
C ASP A 215 6.03 7.45 -24.27
N GLU A 216 5.64 6.40 -23.52
CA GLU A 216 4.25 6.18 -23.09
C GLU A 216 3.79 7.25 -22.09
N SER A 217 4.61 7.55 -21.08
CA SER A 217 4.30 8.59 -20.09
C SER A 217 4.19 9.97 -20.75
N CYS A 218 5.13 10.31 -21.64
CA CYS A 218 5.10 11.57 -22.38
C CYS A 218 3.82 11.72 -23.21
N LYS A 219 3.40 10.68 -23.94
CA LYS A 219 2.15 10.67 -24.72
C LYS A 219 0.92 10.93 -23.85
N HIS A 220 0.84 10.32 -22.67
CA HIS A 220 -0.27 10.55 -21.75
C HIS A 220 -0.28 11.98 -21.21
N LEU A 221 0.88 12.53 -20.84
CA LEU A 221 0.97 13.93 -20.40
C LEU A 221 0.57 14.91 -21.50
N ASP A 222 0.95 14.64 -22.76
CA ASP A 222 0.54 15.45 -23.91
C ASP A 222 -0.98 15.39 -24.13
N GLN A 223 -1.58 14.20 -24.06
CA GLN A 223 -3.03 14.02 -24.17
C GLN A 223 -3.80 14.76 -23.06
N SER A 224 -3.32 14.66 -21.81
CA SER A 224 -3.88 15.41 -20.67
C SER A 224 -3.86 16.92 -20.89
N ARG A 225 -2.84 17.47 -21.56
CA ARG A 225 -2.79 18.90 -21.91
C ARG A 225 -3.83 19.26 -22.97
N SER A 226 -3.98 18.43 -24.01
CA SER A 226 -4.90 18.68 -25.12
C SER A 226 -6.39 18.65 -24.72
N ILE A 227 -6.78 17.87 -23.72
CA ILE A 227 -8.18 17.85 -23.21
C ILE A 227 -8.59 19.25 -22.74
N LEU A 228 -7.71 19.93 -21.99
CA LEU A 228 -7.99 21.24 -21.42
C LEU A 228 -8.15 22.34 -22.49
N GLU A 229 -7.47 22.20 -23.63
CA GLU A 229 -7.62 23.11 -24.78
C GLU A 229 -8.93 22.90 -25.56
N SER A 230 -9.55 21.73 -25.41
CA SER A 230 -10.79 21.36 -26.09
C SER A 230 -12.02 21.85 -25.33
N ASP A 231 -11.99 21.76 -23.99
CA ASP A 231 -13.08 22.20 -23.11
C ASP A 231 -13.15 23.73 -22.97
N GLY A 232 -12.08 24.46 -23.28
CA GLY A 232 -12.04 25.92 -23.26
C GLY A 232 -12.56 26.63 -24.52
N LYS A 233 -13.18 25.91 -25.46
CA LYS A 233 -13.61 26.44 -26.77
C LYS A 233 -15.12 26.46 -27.02
N GLU A 234 -15.96 26.18 -26.02
CA GLU A 234 -17.43 26.30 -26.15
C GLU A 234 -17.95 27.69 -25.75
#